data_AF-A0A9X2CC69-F1
#
_entry.id   AF-A0A9X2CC69-F1
#
_cell.length_a   1.000
_cell.length_b   1.000
_cell.length_c   1.000
_cell.angle_alpha   90.00
_cell.angle_beta   90.00
_cell.angle_gamma   90.00
#
_symmetry.space_group_name_H-M   'P 1'
#
loop_
_entity.id
_entity.type
_entity.pdbx_description
1 polymer ?
#
loop_
_entity_poly.entity_id
_entity_poly.type
_entity_poly.pdbx_seq_one_letter_code
_entity_poly.pdbx_strand_id
1 'polypeptide(L)'
;MAKRLLFILLALSAFSAQANTIYKCMKDDKVVFSQTVCPQEFRQHKIEYQLGITTEIDSDKREIKEDPLKALLNKQTISKEKLLQLLDGEIYRLKQENSYFEILRASEIQKLDRKRYWQTKPKEDPSYGLELQEITDRFNDLTKNNINVIRVLNQHKMKISAETPPDEYMSN
;
A
#
# COMPACT_ATOMS: atom_id res chain seq x y z
N MET A 1 -33.38 -15.30 35.51
CA MET A 1 -32.14 -15.88 34.93
C MET A 1 -31.49 -14.95 33.89
N ALA A 2 -32.21 -14.45 32.89
CA ALA A 2 -31.66 -13.58 31.83
C ALA A 2 -31.01 -12.26 32.33
N LYS A 3 -31.61 -11.59 33.33
CA LYS A 3 -31.04 -10.35 33.89
C LYS A 3 -29.68 -10.56 34.58
N ARG A 4 -29.43 -11.72 35.20
CA ARG A 4 -28.13 -12.00 35.86
C ARG A 4 -27.04 -12.35 34.85
N LEU A 5 -27.39 -12.99 33.74
CA LEU A 5 -26.48 -13.25 32.62
C LEU A 5 -26.02 -11.96 31.93
N LEU A 6 -26.91 -10.97 31.77
CA LEU A 6 -26.57 -9.68 31.17
C LEU A 6 -25.53 -8.90 32.00
N PHE A 7 -25.66 -8.93 33.33
CA PHE A 7 -24.68 -8.29 34.23
C PHE A 7 -23.29 -8.95 34.20
N ILE A 8 -23.24 -10.28 34.03
CA ILE A 8 -21.96 -11.01 33.90
C ILE A 8 -21.29 -10.69 32.55
N LEU A 9 -22.07 -10.58 31.47
CA LEU A 9 -21.58 -10.18 30.15
C LEU A 9 -21.04 -8.75 30.11
N LEU A 10 -21.69 -7.80 30.80
CA LEU A 10 -21.22 -6.41 30.94
C LEU A 10 -19.96 -6.28 31.81
N ALA A 11 -19.79 -7.15 32.81
CA ALA A 11 -18.58 -7.17 33.64
C ALA A 11 -17.35 -7.71 32.88
N LEU A 12 -17.55 -8.60 31.91
CA LEU A 12 -16.47 -9.17 31.09
C LEU A 12 -15.97 -8.23 29.97
N SER A 13 -16.75 -7.22 29.57
CA SER A 13 -16.32 -6.23 28.56
C SER A 13 -15.39 -5.13 29.09
N ALA A 14 -15.17 -5.05 30.41
CA ALA A 14 -14.34 -4.01 31.03
C ALA A 14 -12.83 -4.30 30.99
N PHE A 15 -12.40 -5.46 30.49
CA PHE A 15 -11.00 -5.92 30.59
C PHE A 15 -10.23 -5.97 29.27
N SER A 16 -10.63 -5.23 28.24
CA SER A 16 -9.76 -4.97 27.09
C SER A 16 -8.80 -3.80 27.39
N ALA A 17 -7.90 -3.98 28.34
CA ALA A 17 -6.73 -3.11 28.47
C ALA A 17 -5.70 -3.49 27.40
N GLN A 18 -5.93 -3.08 26.16
CA GLN A 18 -4.88 -3.08 25.13
C GLN A 18 -4.09 -1.78 25.25
N ALA A 19 -3.21 -1.71 26.26
CA ALA A 19 -2.24 -0.64 26.33
C ALA A 19 -1.07 -0.97 25.40
N ASN A 20 -1.19 -0.64 24.10
CA ASN A 20 -0.06 -0.63 23.15
C ASN A 20 0.98 0.47 23.50
N THR A 21 0.77 1.18 24.61
CA THR A 21 1.56 2.30 25.09
C THR A 21 1.89 2.12 26.58
N ILE A 22 3.17 2.08 26.92
CA ILE A 22 3.70 2.00 28.29
C ILE A 22 4.55 3.25 28.53
N TYR A 23 4.42 3.89 29.68
CA TYR A 23 5.25 5.02 30.07
C TYR A 23 6.39 4.55 30.98
N LYS A 24 7.60 4.99 30.69
CA LYS A 24 8.79 4.82 31.51
C LYS A 24 9.03 6.12 32.27
N CYS A 25 8.79 6.08 33.58
CA CYS A 25 8.98 7.19 34.50
C CYS A 25 10.35 7.07 35.16
N MET A 26 11.17 8.11 35.06
CA MET A 26 12.52 8.14 35.62
C MET A 26 12.68 9.32 36.58
N LYS A 27 13.07 9.04 37.83
CA LYS A 27 13.42 10.07 38.82
C LYS A 27 14.68 9.61 39.56
N ASP A 28 15.70 10.45 39.54
CA ASP A 28 17.06 10.12 39.97
C ASP A 28 17.55 8.83 39.27
N ASP A 29 17.88 7.78 40.04
CA ASP A 29 18.31 6.45 39.54
C ASP A 29 17.18 5.39 39.55
N LYS A 30 15.93 5.79 39.79
CA LYS A 30 14.78 4.88 39.84
C LYS A 30 13.99 4.94 38.55
N VAL A 31 13.71 3.75 37.99
CA VAL A 31 12.90 3.56 36.79
C VAL A 31 11.63 2.78 37.16
N VAL A 32 10.47 3.33 36.81
CA VAL A 32 9.17 2.69 37.01
C VAL A 32 8.39 2.71 35.71
N PHE A 33 7.77 1.58 35.36
CA PHE A 33 6.89 1.49 34.19
C PHE A 33 5.44 1.65 34.63
N SER A 34 4.70 2.48 33.90
CA SER A 34 3.30 2.81 34.18
C SER A 34 2.47 2.69 32.92
N GLN A 35 1.22 2.24 33.04
CA GLN A 35 0.25 2.28 31.94
C GLN A 35 -0.48 3.63 31.85
N THR A 36 -0.15 4.55 32.75
CA THR A 36 -0.70 5.91 32.84
C THR A 36 0.43 6.94 32.85
N VAL A 37 0.13 8.19 32.51
CA VAL A 37 1.08 9.31 32.46
C VAL A 37 1.82 9.44 33.80
N CYS A 38 3.13 9.69 33.76
CA CYS A 38 3.95 9.82 34.95
C CYS A 38 3.57 11.06 35.75
N PRO A 39 3.67 11.03 37.09
CA PRO A 39 3.57 12.24 37.91
C PRO A 39 4.59 13.30 37.46
N GLN A 40 4.24 14.59 37.57
CA GLN A 40 5.01 15.73 37.04
C GLN A 40 6.47 15.81 37.50
N GLU A 41 6.81 15.11 38.58
CA GLU A 41 8.13 15.06 39.19
C GLU A 41 9.05 13.97 38.60
N PHE A 42 8.59 13.19 37.62
CA PHE A 42 9.35 12.15 36.92
C PHE A 42 9.55 12.56 35.46
N ARG A 43 10.74 12.26 34.91
CA ARG A 43 10.98 12.33 33.46
C ARG A 43 10.23 11.19 32.77
N GLN A 44 9.48 11.48 31.71
CA GLN A 44 8.59 10.53 31.05
C GLN A 44 9.04 10.20 29.64
N HIS A 45 9.27 8.92 29.38
CA HIS A 45 9.36 8.39 28.02
C HIS A 45 8.13 7.52 27.71
N LYS A 46 7.55 7.67 26.53
CA LYS A 46 6.48 6.84 26.00
C LYS A 46 7.07 5.70 25.18
N ILE A 47 6.72 4.47 25.50
CA ILE A 47 7.09 3.26 24.79
C ILE A 47 5.86 2.76 24.05
N GLU A 48 5.95 2.64 22.73
CA GLU A 48 4.87 2.10 21.90
C GLU A 48 5.30 0.77 21.25
N TYR A 49 4.35 -0.15 21.19
CA TYR A 49 4.54 -1.44 20.51
C TYR A 49 3.62 -1.50 19.30
N GLN A 50 4.22 -1.47 18.10
CA GLN A 50 3.49 -1.65 16.84
C GLN A 50 4.26 -2.61 15.93
N LEU A 51 3.56 -3.61 15.37
CA LEU A 51 4.10 -4.54 14.36
C LEU A 51 5.41 -5.26 14.77
N GLY A 52 5.58 -5.53 16.07
CA GLY A 52 6.77 -6.20 16.60
C GLY A 52 8.00 -5.28 16.79
N ILE A 53 7.85 -3.97 16.63
CA ILE A 53 8.89 -2.96 16.85
C ILE A 53 8.56 -2.15 18.11
N THR A 54 9.56 -1.96 18.97
CA THR A 54 9.48 -1.13 20.19
C THR A 54 10.08 0.24 19.91
N THR A 55 9.31 1.31 20.07
CA THR A 55 9.79 2.69 19.93
C THR A 55 9.71 3.41 21.29
N GLU A 56 10.84 3.97 21.76
CA GLU A 56 10.91 4.77 22.98
C GLU A 56 11.05 6.26 22.59
N ILE A 57 10.07 7.07 22.98
CA ILE A 57 9.96 8.50 22.63
C ILE A 57 9.99 9.31 23.93
N ASP A 58 10.90 10.27 24.03
CA ASP A 58 10.93 11.26 25.12
C ASP A 58 9.71 12.19 25.02
N SER A 59 8.73 11.98 25.91
CA SER A 59 7.43 12.67 25.84
C SER A 59 7.40 14.01 26.58
N ASP A 60 8.48 14.36 27.29
CA ASP A 60 8.61 15.66 27.96
C ASP A 60 9.00 16.78 26.98
N LYS A 61 9.53 16.41 25.82
CA LYS A 61 9.78 17.35 24.73
C LYS A 61 8.48 17.66 24.02
N ARG A 62 8.13 18.95 23.93
CA ARG A 62 7.02 19.42 23.10
C ARG A 62 7.22 18.88 21.69
N GLU A 63 6.29 18.03 21.23
CA GLU A 63 6.14 17.75 19.81
C GLU A 63 6.02 19.11 19.11
N ILE A 64 7.05 19.46 18.34
CA ILE A 64 6.93 20.54 17.37
C ILE A 64 5.97 19.98 16.34
N LYS A 65 4.67 20.25 16.51
CA LYS A 65 3.67 20.00 15.49
C LYS A 65 4.01 20.92 14.33
N GLU A 66 4.86 20.42 13.44
CA GLU A 66 5.03 21.03 12.13
C GLU A 66 3.65 21.10 11.50
N ASP A 67 3.27 22.30 11.07
CA ASP A 67 2.06 22.49 10.27
C ASP A 67 2.08 21.44 9.15
N PRO A 68 1.06 20.55 9.06
CA PRO A 68 1.05 19.47 8.08
C PRO A 68 1.26 19.99 6.65
N LEU A 69 0.76 21.18 6.35
CA LEU A 69 0.95 21.83 5.05
C LEU A 69 2.40 22.28 4.86
N LYS A 70 3.03 22.82 5.91
CA LYS A 70 4.44 23.22 5.90
C LYS A 70 5.37 22.01 5.83
N ALA A 71 5.00 20.87 6.43
CA ALA A 71 5.70 19.60 6.28
C ALA A 71 5.56 19.02 4.86
N LEU A 72 4.38 19.14 4.23
CA LEU A 72 4.15 18.75 2.83
C LEU A 72 4.87 19.66 1.82
N LEU A 73 4.98 20.95 2.12
CA LEU A 73 5.62 21.94 1.25
C LEU A 73 7.15 21.96 1.41
N ASN A 74 7.68 21.67 2.60
CA ASN A 74 9.13 21.65 2.85
C ASN A 74 9.77 20.28 2.65
N LYS A 75 9.04 19.17 2.82
CA LYS A 75 9.53 17.85 2.44
C LYS A 75 9.04 17.58 1.02
N GLN A 76 9.96 17.30 0.10
CA GLN A 76 9.65 16.42 -1.02
C GLN A 76 8.98 15.18 -0.40
N THR A 77 7.64 15.09 -0.50
CA THR A 77 6.82 14.20 0.32
C THR A 77 7.19 12.72 0.16
N ILE A 78 7.96 12.42 -0.89
CA ILE A 78 8.57 11.15 -1.22
C ILE A 78 9.97 11.46 -1.78
N SER A 79 11.02 10.74 -1.34
CA SER A 79 12.36 10.88 -1.93
C SER A 79 12.35 10.48 -3.41
N LYS A 80 13.28 11.01 -4.19
CA LYS A 80 13.42 10.66 -5.62
C LYS A 80 13.50 9.14 -5.82
N GLU A 81 14.29 8.45 -4.98
CA GLU A 81 14.46 7.00 -5.00
C GLU A 81 13.15 6.27 -4.70
N LYS A 82 12.42 6.73 -3.67
CA LYS A 82 11.15 6.13 -3.28
C LYS A 82 10.07 6.33 -4.36
N LEU A 83 10.06 7.49 -5.01
CA LEU A 83 9.15 7.76 -6.12
C LEU A 83 9.47 6.88 -7.33
N LEU A 84 10.74 6.73 -7.69
CA LEU A 84 11.18 5.82 -8.76
C LEU A 84 10.82 4.36 -8.45
N GLN A 85 10.97 3.90 -7.21
CA GLN A 85 10.56 2.55 -6.79
C GLN A 85 9.04 2.33 -6.94
N LEU A 86 8.22 3.32 -6.58
CA LEU A 86 6.76 3.23 -6.73
C LEU A 86 6.36 3.17 -8.21
N LEU A 87 7.00 3.96 -9.07
CA LEU A 87 6.78 3.91 -10.52
C LEU A 87 7.17 2.54 -11.10
N ASP A 88 8.30 1.98 -10.68
CA ASP A 88 8.75 0.65 -11.12
C ASP A 88 7.81 -0.46 -10.65
N GLY A 89 7.31 -0.37 -9.41
CA GLY A 89 6.31 -1.28 -8.88
C GLY A 89 5.02 -1.27 -9.69
N GLU A 90 4.50 -0.09 -10.05
CA GLU A 90 3.27 0.01 -10.82
C GLU A 90 3.45 -0.45 -12.28
N ILE A 91 4.58 -0.10 -12.91
CA ILE A 91 4.92 -0.63 -14.25
C ILE A 91 4.99 -2.16 -14.21
N TYR A 92 5.60 -2.74 -13.17
CA TYR A 92 5.68 -4.18 -13.01
C TYR A 92 4.29 -4.80 -12.83
N ARG A 93 3.45 -4.23 -11.97
CA ARG A 93 2.06 -4.68 -11.75
C ARG A 93 1.27 -4.70 -13.07
N LEU A 94 1.33 -3.63 -13.86
CA LEU A 94 0.65 -3.52 -15.16
C LEU A 94 1.17 -4.55 -16.18
N LYS A 95 2.48 -4.84 -16.17
CA LYS A 95 3.05 -5.90 -17.01
C LYS A 95 2.56 -7.29 -16.62
N GLN A 96 2.47 -7.58 -15.32
CA GLN A 96 1.91 -8.83 -14.82
C GLN A 96 0.44 -8.98 -15.22
N GLU A 97 -0.34 -7.91 -15.10
CA GLU A 97 -1.74 -7.88 -15.53
C GLU A 97 -1.89 -8.16 -17.04
N ASN A 98 -1.06 -7.55 -17.89
CA ASN A 98 -1.03 -7.86 -19.32
C ASN A 98 -0.68 -9.33 -19.60
N SER A 99 0.31 -9.88 -18.89
CA SER A 99 0.65 -11.30 -19.02
C SER A 99 -0.50 -12.21 -18.61
N TYR A 100 -1.26 -11.83 -17.59
CA TYR A 100 -2.45 -12.56 -17.17
C TYR A 100 -3.54 -12.53 -18.24
N PHE A 101 -3.77 -11.39 -18.88
CA PHE A 101 -4.71 -11.27 -19.99
C PHE A 101 -4.35 -12.16 -21.19
N GLU A 102 -3.06 -12.31 -21.51
CA GLU A 102 -2.64 -13.25 -22.57
C GLU A 102 -2.96 -14.71 -22.24
N ILE A 103 -2.80 -15.11 -20.97
CA ILE A 103 -3.18 -16.45 -20.51
C ILE A 103 -4.69 -16.66 -20.64
N LEU A 104 -5.49 -15.67 -20.24
CA LEU A 104 -6.95 -15.73 -20.37
C LEU A 104 -7.38 -15.81 -21.83
N ARG A 105 -6.79 -14.98 -22.70
CA ARG A 105 -7.04 -14.99 -24.14
C ARG A 105 -6.77 -16.38 -24.73
N ALA A 106 -5.62 -16.98 -24.44
CA ALA A 106 -5.29 -18.31 -24.90
C ALA A 106 -6.30 -19.37 -24.42
N SER A 107 -6.73 -19.27 -23.15
CA SER A 107 -7.75 -20.16 -22.59
C SER A 107 -9.10 -20.05 -23.31
N GLU A 108 -9.51 -18.83 -23.65
CA GLU A 108 -10.76 -18.59 -24.38
C GLU A 108 -10.71 -19.06 -25.83
N ILE A 109 -9.60 -18.83 -26.53
CA ILE A 109 -9.39 -19.36 -27.88
C ILE A 109 -9.48 -20.89 -27.87
N GLN A 110 -8.87 -21.55 -26.87
CA GLN A 110 -9.00 -23.00 -26.74
C GLN A 110 -10.44 -23.45 -26.46
N LYS A 111 -11.22 -22.68 -25.67
CA LYS A 111 -12.65 -22.97 -25.47
C LYS A 111 -13.43 -22.85 -26.79
N LEU A 112 -13.15 -21.82 -27.57
CA LEU A 112 -13.75 -21.60 -28.88
C LEU A 112 -13.41 -22.74 -29.86
N ASP A 113 -12.15 -23.18 -29.89
CA ASP A 113 -11.71 -24.33 -30.69
C ASP A 113 -12.44 -25.62 -30.32
N ARG A 114 -12.59 -25.89 -29.01
CA ARG A 114 -13.37 -27.04 -28.54
C ARG A 114 -14.84 -26.94 -28.94
N LYS A 115 -15.46 -25.76 -28.79
CA LYS A 115 -16.84 -25.52 -29.22
C LYS A 115 -17.01 -25.80 -30.71
N ARG A 116 -16.10 -25.29 -31.56
CA ARG A 116 -16.09 -25.55 -33.01
C ARG A 116 -16.00 -27.05 -33.30
N TYR A 117 -15.07 -27.75 -32.66
CA TYR A 117 -14.85 -29.19 -32.84
C TYR A 117 -16.11 -30.01 -32.51
N TRP A 118 -16.73 -29.76 -31.35
CA TRP A 118 -17.94 -30.47 -30.93
C TRP A 118 -19.16 -30.16 -31.79
N GLN A 119 -19.21 -28.98 -32.41
CA GLN A 119 -20.25 -28.61 -33.37
C GLN A 119 -19.95 -29.11 -34.79
N THR A 120 -18.86 -29.84 -35.02
CA THR A 120 -18.43 -30.35 -36.34
C THR A 120 -18.32 -29.26 -37.42
N LYS A 121 -18.07 -28.01 -37.01
CA LYS A 121 -17.94 -26.88 -37.94
C LYS A 121 -16.56 -26.88 -38.60
N PRO A 122 -16.46 -26.49 -39.88
CA PRO A 122 -15.17 -26.32 -40.56
C PRO A 122 -14.36 -25.19 -39.92
N LYS A 123 -13.04 -25.16 -40.17
CA LYS A 123 -12.16 -24.11 -39.61
C LYS A 123 -12.44 -22.74 -40.22
N GLU A 124 -12.93 -22.73 -41.44
CA GLU A 124 -13.27 -21.57 -42.26
C GLU A 124 -14.69 -21.06 -41.98
N ASP A 125 -15.37 -21.61 -40.97
CA ASP A 125 -16.71 -21.20 -40.60
C ASP A 125 -16.74 -19.70 -40.21
N PRO A 126 -17.57 -18.86 -40.87
CA PRO A 126 -17.61 -17.43 -40.60
C PRO A 126 -17.95 -17.07 -39.15
N SER A 127 -18.76 -17.89 -38.45
CA SER A 127 -19.12 -17.63 -37.06
C SER A 127 -17.93 -17.80 -36.11
N TYR A 128 -17.01 -18.71 -36.42
CA TYR A 128 -15.77 -18.87 -35.66
C TYR A 128 -14.87 -17.64 -35.79
N GLY A 129 -14.75 -17.10 -37.01
CA GLY A 129 -13.96 -15.89 -37.27
C GLY A 129 -14.47 -14.67 -36.50
N LEU A 130 -15.80 -14.49 -36.45
CA LEU A 130 -16.43 -13.40 -35.69
C LEU A 130 -16.20 -13.53 -34.18
N GLU A 131 -16.42 -14.72 -33.61
CA GLU A 131 -16.19 -14.96 -32.17
C GLU A 131 -14.70 -14.79 -31.80
N LEU A 132 -13.78 -15.24 -32.67
CA LEU A 132 -12.34 -15.06 -32.47
C LEU A 132 -11.93 -13.59 -32.49
N GLN A 133 -12.52 -12.82 -33.39
CA GLN A 133 -12.29 -11.38 -33.48
C GLN A 133 -12.81 -10.67 -32.22
N GLU A 134 -14.02 -11.00 -31.75
CA GLU A 134 -14.58 -10.42 -30.53
C GLU A 134 -13.69 -10.67 -29.30
N ILE A 135 -13.20 -11.90 -29.13
CA ILE A 135 -12.24 -12.26 -28.07
C ILE A 135 -10.98 -11.41 -28.20
N THR A 136 -10.43 -11.32 -29.41
CA THR A 136 -9.20 -10.56 -29.69
C THR A 136 -9.36 -9.08 -29.38
N ASP A 137 -10.43 -8.44 -29.87
CA ASP A 137 -10.66 -7.02 -29.71
C ASP A 137 -10.84 -6.66 -28.22
N ARG A 138 -11.60 -7.47 -27.48
CA ARG A 138 -11.76 -7.30 -26.03
C ARG A 138 -10.42 -7.31 -25.28
N PHE A 139 -9.57 -8.30 -25.52
CA PHE A 139 -8.26 -8.38 -24.84
C PHE A 139 -7.28 -7.30 -25.32
N ASN A 140 -7.34 -6.92 -26.60
CA ASN A 140 -6.56 -5.81 -27.12
C ASN A 140 -6.92 -4.50 -26.41
N ASP A 141 -8.19 -4.23 -26.18
CA ASP A 141 -8.65 -3.02 -25.49
C ASP A 141 -8.19 -3.00 -24.02
N LEU A 142 -8.28 -4.14 -23.32
CA LEU A 142 -7.79 -4.28 -21.95
C LEU A 142 -6.28 -3.98 -21.86
N THR A 143 -5.50 -4.56 -22.77
CA THR A 143 -4.04 -4.40 -22.80
C THR A 143 -3.62 -2.99 -23.27
N LYS A 144 -4.38 -2.38 -24.19
CA LYS A 144 -4.10 -1.04 -24.74
C LYS A 144 -4.10 0.03 -23.64
N ASN A 145 -5.05 -0.02 -22.72
CA ASN A 145 -5.10 0.91 -21.59
C ASN A 145 -3.85 0.79 -20.72
N ASN A 146 -3.46 -0.44 -20.37
CA ASN A 146 -2.28 -0.69 -19.57
C ASN A 146 -0.99 -0.25 -20.27
N ILE A 147 -0.85 -0.50 -21.58
CA ILE A 147 0.28 -0.03 -22.39
C ILE A 147 0.38 1.50 -22.35
N ASN A 148 -0.74 2.20 -22.49
CA ASN A 148 -0.76 3.66 -22.42
C ASN A 148 -0.32 4.19 -21.06
N VAL A 149 -0.80 3.58 -19.97
CA VAL A 149 -0.39 3.95 -18.61
C VAL A 149 1.09 3.68 -18.40
N ILE A 150 1.59 2.50 -18.79
CA ILE A 150 3.03 2.15 -18.73
C ILE A 150 3.87 3.19 -19.49
N ARG A 151 3.42 3.65 -20.67
CA ARG A 151 4.13 4.67 -21.45
C ARG A 151 4.23 5.99 -20.68
N VAL A 152 3.14 6.47 -20.09
CA VAL A 152 3.13 7.71 -19.29
C VAL A 152 4.01 7.58 -18.04
N LEU A 153 3.93 6.45 -17.33
CA LEU A 153 4.77 6.20 -16.15
C LEU A 153 6.26 6.18 -16.51
N ASN A 154 6.64 5.56 -17.63
CA ASN A 154 8.02 5.60 -18.11
C ASN A 154 8.47 7.01 -18.48
N GLN A 155 7.62 7.82 -19.12
CA GLN A 155 7.94 9.22 -19.42
C GLN A 155 8.16 10.03 -18.14
N HIS A 156 7.34 9.83 -17.12
CA HIS A 156 7.52 10.47 -15.82
C HIS A 156 8.80 10.01 -15.12
N LYS A 157 9.08 8.71 -15.15
CA LYS A 157 10.33 8.13 -14.64
C LYS A 157 11.55 8.80 -15.27
N MET A 158 11.56 8.96 -16.60
CA MET A 158 12.66 9.63 -17.32
C MET A 158 12.84 11.09 -16.88
N LYS A 159 11.75 11.85 -16.70
CA LYS A 159 11.81 13.24 -16.23
C LYS A 159 12.42 13.34 -14.82
N ILE A 160 11.92 12.54 -13.89
CA ILE A 160 12.41 12.51 -12.50
C ILE A 160 13.89 12.10 -12.46
N SER A 161 14.29 11.11 -13.27
CA SER A 161 15.70 10.70 -13.35
C SER A 161 16.60 11.82 -13.87
N ALA A 162 16.12 12.64 -14.81
CA ALA A 162 16.87 13.75 -15.42
C ALA A 162 16.94 15.02 -14.55
N GLU A 163 16.06 15.18 -13.55
CA GLU A 163 16.15 16.29 -12.59
C GLU A 163 17.39 16.12 -11.70
N THR A 164 18.36 17.03 -11.84
CA THR A 164 19.53 17.18 -10.95
C THR A 164 19.09 17.74 -9.59
N PRO A 165 19.65 17.26 -8.46
CA PRO A 165 19.36 17.82 -7.15
C PRO A 165 19.76 19.31 -7.08
N PRO A 166 19.03 20.17 -6.33
CA PRO A 166 19.36 21.59 -6.20
C PRO A 166 20.70 21.89 -5.53
N ASP A 167 21.31 20.90 -4.86
CA ASP A 167 22.47 21.09 -3.98
C ASP A 167 23.79 21.29 -4.73
N GLU A 168 23.83 21.12 -6.06
CA GLU A 168 25.05 21.31 -6.87
C GLU A 168 25.29 22.78 -7.29
N TYR A 169 24.33 23.68 -7.03
CA TYR A 169 24.42 25.10 -7.42
C TYR A 169 24.77 26.06 -6.26
N MET A 170 24.99 25.56 -5.04
CA MET A 170 25.33 26.39 -3.87
C MET A 170 26.77 26.23 -3.37
N SER A 171 27.65 25.53 -4.11
CA SER A 171 29.05 25.29 -3.71
C SER A 171 30.10 25.92 -4.65
N ASN A 172 29.83 27.10 -5.23
CA ASN A 172 30.84 27.91 -5.92
C ASN A 172 30.94 29.30 -5.30
#